data_AF-A0A843GHL9-F1
#
_entry.id   AF-A0A843GHL9-F1
#
_cell.length_a   1.000
_cell.length_b   1.000
_cell.length_c   1.000
_cell.angle_alpha   90.00
_cell.angle_beta   90.00
_cell.angle_gamma   90.00
#
_symmetry.space_group_name_H-M   'P 1'
#
loop_
_entity.id
_entity.type
_entity.pdbx_description
1 polymer ?
#
loop_
_entity_poly.entity_id
_entity_poly.type
_entity_poly.pdbx_seq_one_letter_code
_entity_poly.pdbx_strand_id
1 'polypeptide(L)'
;MNRKKSLSNTYKRTKFGDFMFKITVKAGLFLAHHKVLYYILSYTWGILTTFAGWVMLGFAILFNKKTLVEKGKFFTAHYAIFGSNWGGIGVGTSFLVAGNMGKDYTLHCKCHELGHTYQAAVWGPFAIFLFYLPSLFRCWYQNARYRKNLPTAPYDLIYFEGSASEIGQALLSEKEGKDYFYYTDEFKKNPNYGKKIVKETPNE
;
A
#
# COMPACT_ATOMS: atom_id res chain seq x y z
N MET A 1 -17.05 15.31 -33.04
CA MET A 1 -17.29 14.04 -32.31
C MET A 1 -16.15 13.09 -32.62
N ASN A 2 -15.14 12.95 -31.74
CA ASN A 2 -14.03 12.02 -31.99
C ASN A 2 -13.52 11.39 -30.68
N ARG A 3 -13.25 10.08 -30.76
CA ARG A 3 -13.22 9.09 -29.68
C ARG A 3 -12.21 9.41 -28.57
N LYS A 4 -12.70 9.71 -27.36
CA LYS A 4 -11.97 9.35 -26.12
C LYS A 4 -11.94 7.82 -26.03
N LYS A 5 -10.94 7.17 -26.63
CA LYS A 5 -10.61 5.78 -26.28
C LYS A 5 -10.38 5.77 -24.77
N SER A 6 -11.21 5.04 -24.01
CA SER A 6 -11.00 4.92 -22.57
C SER A 6 -9.61 4.31 -22.34
N LEU A 7 -8.77 5.01 -21.58
CA LEU A 7 -7.43 4.56 -21.21
C LEU A 7 -7.45 3.27 -20.37
N SER A 8 -8.64 2.80 -19.97
CA SER A 8 -8.85 1.59 -19.17
C SER A 8 -8.44 0.30 -19.89
N ASN A 9 -8.42 0.28 -21.23
CA ASN A 9 -8.04 -0.93 -21.99
C ASN A 9 -6.54 -1.07 -22.26
N THR A 10 -5.70 -0.09 -21.89
CA THR A 10 -4.31 -0.05 -22.35
C THR A 10 -3.31 -0.61 -21.33
N TYR A 11 -3.69 -0.68 -20.06
CA TYR A 11 -2.76 -1.03 -18.98
C TYR A 11 -3.03 -2.42 -18.42
N LYS A 12 -2.08 -3.34 -18.66
CA LYS A 12 -2.07 -4.68 -18.07
C LYS A 12 -0.74 -4.91 -17.37
N ARG A 13 -0.76 -5.69 -16.29
CA ARG A 13 0.46 -6.20 -15.67
C ARG A 13 1.25 -7.02 -16.69
N THR A 14 2.57 -6.93 -16.64
CA THR A 14 3.45 -7.84 -17.39
C THR A 14 3.22 -9.26 -16.88
N LYS A 15 3.59 -10.29 -17.66
CA LYS A 15 3.48 -11.69 -17.22
C LYS A 15 4.18 -11.93 -15.88
N PHE A 16 5.38 -11.37 -15.73
CA PHE A 16 6.14 -11.44 -14.47
C PHE A 16 5.43 -10.67 -13.34
N GLY A 17 4.94 -9.45 -13.60
CA GLY A 17 4.22 -8.69 -12.59
C GLY A 17 2.92 -9.36 -12.15
N ASP A 18 2.19 -9.99 -13.06
CA ASP A 18 0.99 -10.75 -12.75
C ASP A 18 1.30 -12.00 -11.92
N PHE A 19 2.38 -12.72 -12.28
CA PHE A 19 2.88 -13.85 -11.48
C PHE A 19 3.26 -13.41 -10.05
N MET A 20 4.09 -12.37 -9.93
CA MET A 20 4.54 -11.84 -8.64
C MET A 20 3.39 -11.31 -7.79
N PHE A 21 2.39 -10.66 -8.43
CA PHE A 21 1.17 -10.22 -7.76
C PHE A 21 0.43 -11.41 -7.16
N LYS A 22 0.12 -12.43 -7.97
CA LYS A 22 -0.68 -13.59 -7.55
C LYS A 22 -0.02 -14.38 -6.42
N ILE A 23 1.28 -14.68 -6.56
CA ILE A 23 1.99 -15.45 -5.52
C ILE A 23 2.07 -14.65 -4.21
N THR A 24 2.30 -13.34 -4.29
CA THR A 24 2.40 -12.47 -3.11
C THR A 24 1.07 -12.33 -2.40
N VAL A 25 -0.03 -12.10 -3.13
CA VAL A 25 -1.38 -12.03 -2.55
C VAL A 25 -1.73 -13.36 -1.88
N LYS A 26 -1.55 -14.49 -2.57
CA LYS A 26 -1.87 -15.81 -2.03
C LYS A 26 -1.09 -16.12 -0.76
N ALA A 27 0.22 -15.89 -0.77
CA ALA A 27 1.08 -16.13 0.40
C ALA A 27 0.76 -15.14 1.55
N GLY A 28 0.52 -13.86 1.23
CA GLY A 28 0.17 -12.85 2.22
C GLY A 28 -1.16 -13.15 2.94
N LEU A 29 -2.20 -13.53 2.19
CA LEU A 29 -3.48 -13.95 2.77
C LEU A 29 -3.33 -15.23 3.60
N PHE A 30 -2.54 -16.21 3.12
CA PHE A 30 -2.22 -17.39 3.91
C PHE A 30 -1.59 -17.02 5.26
N LEU A 31 -0.60 -16.11 5.28
CA LEU A 31 0.02 -15.65 6.53
C LEU A 31 -0.93 -14.85 7.42
N ALA A 32 -1.87 -14.09 6.84
CA ALA A 32 -2.87 -13.36 7.60
C ALA A 32 -3.77 -14.28 8.43
N HIS A 33 -4.12 -15.46 7.90
CA HIS A 33 -4.85 -16.50 8.61
C HIS A 33 -3.97 -17.28 9.60
N HIS A 34 -2.66 -17.32 9.37
CA HIS A 34 -1.67 -18.02 10.22
C HIS A 34 -0.79 -17.04 11.00
N LYS A 35 -1.40 -16.26 11.90
CA LYS A 35 -0.74 -15.15 12.63
C LYS A 35 0.54 -15.55 13.37
N VAL A 36 0.59 -16.76 13.93
CA VAL A 36 1.80 -17.27 14.60
C VAL A 36 2.95 -17.41 13.60
N LEU A 37 2.67 -17.98 12.43
CA LEU A 37 3.66 -18.13 11.36
C LEU A 37 4.10 -16.77 10.82
N TYR A 38 3.17 -15.80 10.67
CA TYR A 38 3.51 -14.42 10.34
C TYR A 38 4.57 -13.87 11.30
N TYR A 39 4.35 -13.97 12.61
CA TYR A 39 5.29 -13.45 13.60
C TYR A 39 6.62 -14.22 13.58
N ILE A 40 6.60 -15.55 13.47
CA ILE A 40 7.83 -16.35 13.35
C ILE A 40 8.66 -15.86 12.17
N LEU A 41 8.05 -15.71 11.00
CA LEU A 41 8.75 -15.22 9.80
C LEU A 41 9.23 -13.77 9.99
N SER A 42 8.39 -12.86 10.47
CA SER A 42 8.78 -11.46 10.68
C SER A 42 9.95 -11.31 11.66
N TYR A 43 10.02 -12.11 12.72
CA TYR A 43 11.06 -12.02 13.75
C TYR A 43 12.27 -12.95 13.53
N THR A 44 12.27 -13.78 12.49
CA THR A 44 13.43 -14.59 12.09
C THR A 44 13.93 -14.18 10.71
N TRP A 45 13.15 -14.50 9.68
CA TRP A 45 13.40 -14.21 8.28
C TRP A 45 13.38 -12.70 7.98
N GLY A 46 12.42 -11.97 8.55
CA GLY A 46 12.25 -10.53 8.38
C GLY A 46 12.96 -9.66 9.41
N ILE A 47 13.82 -10.23 10.28
CA ILE A 47 14.27 -9.59 11.53
C ILE A 47 14.85 -8.18 11.33
N LEU A 48 15.65 -7.98 10.28
CA LEU A 48 16.26 -6.67 9.99
C LEU A 48 15.20 -5.61 9.68
N THR A 49 14.22 -5.94 8.83
CA THR A 49 13.12 -5.03 8.49
C THR A 49 12.18 -4.80 9.68
N THR A 50 11.92 -5.84 10.48
CA THR A 50 11.11 -5.72 11.69
C THR A 50 11.77 -4.80 12.71
N PHE A 51 13.07 -4.97 12.95
CA PHE A 51 13.85 -4.09 13.82
C PHE A 51 13.84 -2.65 13.31
N ALA A 52 14.13 -2.42 12.01
CA ALA A 52 14.08 -1.10 11.40
C ALA A 52 12.69 -0.45 11.53
N GLY A 53 11.62 -1.23 11.38
CA GLY A 53 10.24 -0.78 11.58
C GLY A 53 9.94 -0.35 13.02
N TRP A 54 10.45 -1.07 14.01
CA TRP A 54 10.32 -0.68 15.43
C TRP A 54 11.10 0.59 15.75
N VAL A 55 12.32 0.72 15.23
CA VAL A 55 13.10 1.96 15.33
C VAL A 55 12.33 3.11 14.70
N MET A 56 11.87 2.95 13.45
CA MET A 56 11.08 3.96 12.74
C MET A 56 9.84 4.40 13.52
N LEU A 57 9.04 3.44 14.01
CA LEU A 57 7.83 3.71 14.79
C LEU A 57 8.15 4.41 16.12
N GLY A 58 9.18 3.96 16.84
CA GLY A 58 9.63 4.55 18.10
C GLY A 58 10.10 5.99 17.93
N PHE A 59 10.97 6.24 16.93
CA PHE A 59 11.42 7.59 16.59
C PHE A 59 10.24 8.49 16.19
N ALA A 60 9.33 8.01 15.34
CA ALA A 60 8.16 8.78 14.93
C ALA A 60 7.32 9.20 16.16
N ILE A 61 7.02 8.29 17.07
CA ILE A 61 6.24 8.57 18.28
C ILE A 61 6.97 9.51 19.23
N LEU A 62 8.28 9.33 19.44
CA LEU A 62 9.06 10.14 20.38
C LEU A 62 9.20 11.60 19.92
N PHE A 63 9.48 11.82 18.64
CA PHE A 63 9.79 13.14 18.10
C PHE A 63 8.59 13.89 17.51
N ASN A 64 7.49 13.20 17.21
CA ASN A 64 6.29 13.82 16.60
C ASN A 64 5.06 13.80 17.53
N LYS A 65 5.26 13.83 18.85
CA LYS A 65 4.15 13.78 19.84
C LYS A 65 3.05 14.81 19.59
N LYS A 66 3.40 16.01 19.10
CA LYS A 66 2.45 17.11 18.83
C LYS A 66 1.53 16.85 17.63
N THR A 67 1.99 16.06 16.66
CA THR A 67 1.25 15.75 15.42
C THR A 67 0.72 14.32 15.40
N LEU A 68 0.99 13.54 16.47
CA LEU A 68 0.48 12.19 16.67
C LEU A 68 -1.03 12.25 16.90
N VAL A 69 -1.78 11.67 15.98
CA VAL A 69 -3.23 11.58 16.04
C VAL A 69 -3.67 10.30 16.75
N GLU A 70 -3.06 9.17 16.36
CA GLU A 70 -3.46 7.85 16.82
C GLU A 70 -2.25 6.91 16.77
N LYS A 71 -2.19 5.93 17.67
CA LYS A 71 -1.25 4.80 17.57
C LYS A 71 -1.91 3.55 18.12
N GLY A 72 -1.52 2.39 17.61
CA GLY A 72 -2.07 1.14 18.07
C GLY A 72 -1.64 -0.05 17.24
N LYS A 73 -2.49 -1.06 17.24
CA LYS A 73 -2.32 -2.29 16.46
C LYS A 73 -3.45 -2.42 15.45
N PHE A 74 -3.11 -2.64 14.19
CA PHE A 74 -4.06 -2.88 13.11
C PHE A 74 -3.78 -4.29 12.56
N PHE A 75 -4.68 -5.23 12.87
CA PHE A 75 -4.46 -6.66 12.66
C PHE A 75 -3.17 -7.16 13.34
N THR A 76 -2.18 -7.59 12.56
CA THR A 76 -0.91 -8.13 13.07
C THR A 76 0.17 -7.05 13.24
N ALA A 77 -0.01 -5.88 12.62
CA ALA A 77 1.00 -4.82 12.53
C ALA A 77 0.73 -3.65 13.49
N HIS A 78 1.79 -2.94 13.86
CA HIS A 78 1.75 -1.77 14.72
C HIS A 78 1.77 -0.49 13.89
N TYR A 79 1.04 0.54 14.32
CA TYR A 79 0.97 1.78 13.57
C TYR A 79 0.97 3.03 14.42
N ALA A 80 1.37 4.13 13.78
CA ALA A 80 1.10 5.48 14.23
C ALA A 80 0.61 6.36 13.07
N ILE A 81 -0.29 7.28 13.39
CA ILE A 81 -0.91 8.21 12.45
C ILE A 81 -0.45 9.62 12.82
N PHE A 82 0.13 10.35 11.86
CA PHE A 82 0.58 11.72 12.08
C PHE A 82 0.54 12.59 10.83
N GLY A 83 0.37 13.90 11.05
CA GLY A 83 0.46 14.90 9.99
C GLY A 83 -0.59 14.77 8.87
N SER A 84 -0.29 15.39 7.73
CA SER A 84 -1.18 15.51 6.57
C SER A 84 -0.37 15.50 5.26
N ASN A 85 -1.04 15.28 4.13
CA ASN A 85 -0.47 15.40 2.78
C ASN A 85 0.69 14.45 2.44
N TRP A 86 0.73 13.27 3.07
CA TRP A 86 1.60 12.17 2.65
C TRP A 86 0.80 10.86 2.68
N GLY A 87 1.33 9.79 2.10
CA GLY A 87 0.65 8.49 2.07
C GLY A 87 0.88 7.72 3.36
N GLY A 88 1.66 6.66 3.25
CA GLY A 88 2.17 5.91 4.38
C GLY A 88 3.59 5.40 4.10
N ILE A 89 4.16 4.76 5.11
CA ILE A 89 5.39 3.98 4.98
C ILE A 89 5.35 2.80 5.94
N GLY A 90 5.42 1.59 5.40
CA GLY A 90 5.50 0.34 6.13
C GLY A 90 6.90 -0.28 6.06
N VAL A 91 7.40 -0.73 7.20
CA VAL A 91 8.67 -1.46 7.31
C VAL A 91 8.51 -2.60 8.32
N GLY A 92 8.67 -3.84 7.86
CA GLY A 92 8.54 -5.02 8.71
C GLY A 92 7.14 -5.14 9.32
N THR A 93 7.03 -5.21 10.65
CA THR A 93 5.74 -5.33 11.37
C THR A 93 5.11 -4.00 11.76
N SER A 94 5.67 -2.88 11.28
CA SER A 94 5.31 -1.54 11.73
C SER A 94 5.11 -0.60 10.57
N PHE A 95 4.14 0.30 10.66
CA PHE A 95 3.89 1.27 9.60
C PHE A 95 3.40 2.62 10.13
N LEU A 96 3.50 3.63 9.28
CA LEU A 96 3.10 4.99 9.58
C LEU A 96 2.16 5.49 8.48
N VAL A 97 1.14 6.27 8.84
CA VAL A 97 0.12 6.78 7.89
C VAL A 97 -0.20 8.25 8.17
N ALA A 98 -0.55 9.01 7.13
CA ALA A 98 -1.08 10.37 7.30
C ALA A 98 -2.52 10.38 7.84
N GLY A 99 -2.81 11.24 8.82
CA GLY A 99 -4.10 11.26 9.50
C GLY A 99 -5.15 12.20 8.90
N ASN A 100 -4.75 13.39 8.49
CA ASN A 100 -5.68 14.48 8.15
C ASN A 100 -6.05 14.49 6.65
N MET A 101 -6.42 13.32 6.11
CA MET A 101 -6.74 13.14 4.68
C MET A 101 -8.19 12.65 4.44
N GLY A 102 -8.99 12.51 5.50
CA GLY A 102 -10.33 11.92 5.47
C GLY A 102 -10.32 10.45 5.90
N LYS A 103 -11.40 9.99 6.56
CA LYS A 103 -11.46 8.66 7.19
C LYS A 103 -11.23 7.53 6.19
N ASP A 104 -11.85 7.60 5.02
CA ASP A 104 -11.75 6.55 4.01
C ASP A 104 -10.34 6.47 3.40
N TYR A 105 -9.71 7.62 3.16
CA TYR A 105 -8.33 7.66 2.68
C TYR A 105 -7.36 7.09 3.71
N THR A 106 -7.48 7.52 4.97
CA THR A 106 -6.63 7.03 6.06
C THR A 106 -6.81 5.52 6.26
N LEU A 107 -8.05 5.01 6.18
CA LEU A 107 -8.33 3.58 6.26
C LEU A 107 -7.72 2.81 5.08
N HIS A 108 -7.87 3.32 3.86
CA HIS A 108 -7.24 2.74 2.67
C HIS A 108 -5.71 2.68 2.82
N CYS A 109 -5.06 3.76 3.28
CA CYS A 109 -3.62 3.76 3.57
C CYS A 109 -3.24 2.76 4.67
N LYS A 110 -4.01 2.63 5.76
CA LYS A 110 -3.76 1.60 6.78
C LYS A 110 -3.82 0.20 6.19
N CYS A 111 -4.76 -0.07 5.28
CA CYS A 111 -4.85 -1.36 4.59
C CYS A 111 -3.65 -1.59 3.67
N HIS A 112 -3.30 -0.60 2.85
CA HIS A 112 -2.16 -0.66 1.96
C HIS A 112 -0.84 -0.95 2.71
N GLU A 113 -0.55 -0.19 3.77
CA GLU A 113 0.66 -0.40 4.56
C GLU A 113 0.65 -1.70 5.35
N LEU A 114 -0.52 -2.15 5.83
CA LEU A 114 -0.68 -3.49 6.40
C LEU A 114 -0.28 -4.58 5.39
N GLY A 115 -0.68 -4.43 4.12
CA GLY A 115 -0.28 -5.33 3.05
C GLY A 115 1.23 -5.42 2.86
N HIS A 116 1.94 -4.28 2.92
CA HIS A 116 3.41 -4.27 2.89
C HIS A 116 4.04 -5.07 4.05
N THR A 117 3.41 -5.11 5.23
CA THR A 117 3.92 -5.93 6.34
C THR A 117 3.85 -7.43 6.04
N TYR A 118 2.81 -7.89 5.33
CA TYR A 118 2.70 -9.27 4.88
C TYR A 118 3.69 -9.58 3.75
N GLN A 119 3.88 -8.65 2.81
CA GLN A 119 4.93 -8.79 1.79
C GLN A 119 6.32 -8.93 2.41
N ALA A 120 6.62 -8.13 3.43
CA ALA A 120 7.87 -8.22 4.17
C ALA A 120 8.02 -9.57 4.87
N ALA A 121 6.95 -10.12 5.46
CA ALA A 121 6.98 -11.44 6.08
C ALA A 121 7.17 -12.58 5.05
N VAL A 122 6.53 -12.49 3.88
CA VAL A 122 6.64 -13.49 2.80
C VAL A 122 8.06 -13.50 2.22
N TRP A 123 8.60 -12.32 1.90
CA TRP A 123 9.84 -12.21 1.13
C TRP A 123 11.09 -11.90 1.96
N GLY A 124 10.93 -11.55 3.24
CA GLY A 124 12.00 -11.30 4.21
C GLY A 124 13.08 -10.35 3.69
N PRO A 125 14.36 -10.77 3.65
CA PRO A 125 15.44 -9.91 3.16
C PRO A 125 15.28 -9.56 1.68
N PHE A 126 14.68 -10.44 0.87
CA PHE A 126 14.40 -10.14 -0.54
C PHE A 126 13.33 -9.07 -0.71
N ALA A 127 12.54 -8.78 0.32
CA ALA A 127 11.52 -7.74 0.25
C ALA A 127 12.13 -6.36 -0.09
N ILE A 128 13.38 -6.12 0.32
CA ILE A 128 14.13 -4.91 -0.01
C ILE A 128 14.27 -4.73 -1.52
N PHE A 129 14.67 -5.79 -2.23
CA PHE A 129 14.91 -5.73 -3.67
C PHE A 129 13.64 -5.85 -4.50
N LEU A 130 12.63 -6.57 -3.99
CA LEU A 130 11.40 -6.84 -4.72
C LEU A 130 10.32 -5.76 -4.53
N PHE A 131 10.24 -5.13 -3.34
CA PHE A 131 9.16 -4.21 -3.01
C PHE A 131 9.69 -2.84 -2.61
N TYR A 132 10.56 -2.74 -1.59
CA TYR A 132 10.94 -1.43 -1.03
C TYR A 132 11.75 -0.56 -2.01
N LEU A 133 12.83 -1.10 -2.58
CA LEU A 133 13.65 -0.36 -3.55
C LEU A 133 12.84 -0.01 -4.80
N PRO A 134 12.07 -0.93 -5.43
CA PRO A 134 11.20 -0.58 -6.55
C PRO A 134 10.15 0.49 -6.20
N SER A 135 9.56 0.46 -5.01
CA SER A 135 8.58 1.46 -4.55
C SER A 135 9.23 2.84 -4.41
N LEU A 136 10.44 2.91 -3.85
CA LEU A 136 11.21 4.15 -3.73
C LEU A 136 11.53 4.74 -5.12
N PHE A 137 12.08 3.93 -6.03
CA PHE A 137 12.40 4.38 -7.39
C PHE A 137 11.15 4.81 -8.15
N ARG A 138 10.04 4.09 -7.99
CA ARG A 138 8.75 4.46 -8.57
C ARG A 138 8.27 5.81 -8.03
N CYS A 139 8.38 6.05 -6.72
CA CYS A 139 8.01 7.33 -6.12
C CYS A 139 8.81 8.49 -6.74
N TRP A 140 10.14 8.37 -6.81
CA TRP A 140 10.99 9.38 -7.44
C TRP A 140 10.68 9.57 -8.92
N TYR A 141 10.52 8.47 -9.67
CA TYR A 141 10.17 8.50 -11.08
C TYR A 141 8.81 9.21 -11.31
N GLN A 142 7.79 8.88 -10.52
CA GLN A 142 6.47 9.50 -10.64
C GLN A 142 6.49 10.97 -10.23
N ASN A 143 7.26 11.35 -9.21
CA ASN A 143 7.46 12.75 -8.85
C ASN A 143 8.11 13.54 -10.00
N ALA A 144 9.12 12.97 -10.66
CA ALA A 144 9.75 13.60 -11.83
C ALA A 144 8.77 13.75 -13.01
N ARG A 145 7.90 12.77 -13.23
CA ARG A 145 6.86 12.82 -14.27
C ARG A 145 5.76 13.82 -13.96
N TYR A 146 5.33 13.88 -12.70
CA TYR A 146 4.33 14.83 -12.22
C TYR A 146 4.79 16.27 -12.46
N ARG A 147 6.04 16.58 -12.11
CA ARG A 147 6.67 17.89 -12.39
C ARG A 147 6.70 18.24 -13.88
N LYS A 148 6.67 17.24 -14.77
CA LYS A 148 6.66 17.41 -16.23
C LYS A 148 5.25 17.28 -16.85
N ASN A 149 4.18 17.22 -16.04
CA ASN A 149 2.79 17.03 -16.49
C ASN A 149 2.59 15.80 -17.40
N LEU A 150 3.36 14.73 -17.19
CA LEU A 150 3.26 13.50 -18.00
C LEU A 150 2.18 12.55 -17.47
N PRO A 151 1.48 11.80 -18.35
CA PRO A 151 0.42 10.89 -17.94
C PRO A 151 0.98 9.71 -17.14
N THR A 152 0.48 9.45 -15.93
CA THR A 152 0.99 8.37 -15.08
C THR A 152 0.18 7.10 -15.23
N ALA A 153 0.87 5.96 -15.25
CA ALA A 153 0.21 4.66 -15.14
C ALA A 153 -0.41 4.55 -13.75
N PRO A 154 -1.49 3.77 -13.61
CA PRO A 154 -2.15 3.68 -12.32
C PRO A 154 -1.32 3.00 -11.23
N TYR A 155 -1.58 3.39 -9.97
CA TYR A 155 -0.76 3.03 -8.81
C TYR A 155 -0.70 1.52 -8.57
N ASP A 156 -1.85 0.89 -8.38
CA ASP A 156 -1.98 -0.53 -8.07
C ASP A 156 -1.71 -1.45 -9.27
N LEU A 157 -1.46 -0.89 -10.45
CA LEU A 157 -1.11 -1.69 -11.62
C LEU A 157 0.22 -2.41 -11.39
N ILE A 158 1.19 -1.78 -10.70
CA ILE A 158 2.46 -2.44 -10.43
C ILE A 158 2.28 -3.46 -9.29
N TYR A 159 2.92 -4.63 -9.42
CA TYR A 159 2.58 -5.79 -8.59
C TYR A 159 2.80 -5.56 -7.10
N PHE A 160 3.86 -4.83 -6.72
CA PHE A 160 4.20 -4.60 -5.31
C PHE A 160 3.25 -3.62 -4.62
N GLU A 161 2.74 -2.61 -5.33
CA GLU A 161 1.73 -1.72 -4.76
C GLU A 161 0.37 -2.40 -4.72
N GLY A 162 -0.03 -2.99 -5.86
CA GLY A 162 -1.35 -3.61 -5.97
C GLY A 162 -1.53 -4.77 -5.02
N SER A 163 -0.52 -5.63 -4.84
CA SER A 163 -0.66 -6.76 -3.91
C SER A 163 -0.70 -6.32 -2.45
N ALA A 164 -0.09 -5.19 -2.08
CA ALA A 164 -0.20 -4.62 -0.74
C ALA A 164 -1.63 -4.11 -0.49
N SER A 165 -2.17 -3.30 -1.42
CA SER A 165 -3.56 -2.84 -1.38
C SER A 165 -4.55 -4.01 -1.30
N GLU A 166 -4.33 -5.05 -2.11
CA GLU A 166 -5.19 -6.25 -2.17
C GLU A 166 -5.24 -6.98 -0.82
N ILE A 167 -4.07 -7.34 -0.27
CA ILE A 167 -3.99 -8.10 0.98
C ILE A 167 -4.71 -7.32 2.10
N GLY A 168 -4.40 -6.03 2.27
CA GLY A 168 -5.01 -5.22 3.31
C GLY A 168 -6.52 -5.10 3.19
N GLN A 169 -7.02 -4.85 1.97
CA GLN A 169 -8.44 -4.70 1.72
C GLN A 169 -9.20 -6.01 1.95
N ALA A 170 -8.62 -7.15 1.55
CA ALA A 170 -9.21 -8.47 1.79
C ALA A 170 -9.42 -8.74 3.28
N LEU A 171 -8.41 -8.47 4.11
CA LEU A 171 -8.51 -8.64 5.56
C LEU A 171 -9.58 -7.73 6.18
N LEU A 172 -9.68 -6.49 5.70
CA LEU A 172 -10.70 -5.56 6.17
C LEU A 172 -12.10 -6.04 5.80
N SER A 173 -12.32 -6.44 4.54
CA SER A 173 -13.61 -6.95 4.07
C SER A 173 -14.02 -8.22 4.81
N GLU A 174 -13.10 -9.16 5.03
CA GLU A 174 -13.34 -10.37 5.83
C GLU A 174 -13.76 -10.03 7.26
N LYS A 175 -13.05 -9.09 7.91
CA LYS A 175 -13.40 -8.62 9.26
C LYS A 175 -14.78 -7.96 9.32
N GLU A 176 -15.18 -7.27 8.26
CA GLU A 176 -16.48 -6.60 8.16
C GLU A 176 -17.62 -7.54 7.69
N GLY A 177 -17.32 -8.81 7.39
CA GLY A 177 -18.30 -9.75 6.86
C GLY A 177 -18.83 -9.37 5.47
N LYS A 178 -18.06 -8.60 4.70
CA LYS A 178 -18.40 -8.17 3.35
C LYS A 178 -17.76 -9.10 2.33
N ASP A 179 -18.48 -9.39 1.25
CA ASP A 179 -17.91 -10.08 0.10
C ASP A 179 -16.73 -9.28 -0.45
N TYR A 180 -15.56 -9.93 -0.46
CA TYR A 180 -14.35 -9.35 -1.03
C TYR A 180 -14.29 -9.69 -2.52
N PHE A 181 -14.36 -8.66 -3.37
CA PHE A 181 -14.04 -8.78 -4.77
C PHE A 181 -12.57 -8.42 -4.96
N TYR A 182 -11.84 -9.23 -5.73
CA TYR A 182 -10.45 -8.91 -6.00
C TYR A 182 -10.35 -7.52 -6.63
N TYR A 183 -9.34 -6.73 -6.25
CA TYR A 183 -9.10 -5.41 -6.85
C TYR A 183 -8.91 -5.54 -8.38
N THR A 184 -8.39 -6.68 -8.85
CA THR A 184 -8.32 -7.05 -10.27
C THR A 184 -9.66 -7.16 -11.00
N ASP A 185 -10.76 -7.41 -10.29
CA ASP A 185 -12.11 -7.53 -10.85
C ASP A 185 -12.83 -6.17 -10.93
N GLU A 186 -12.53 -5.23 -10.02
CA GLU A 186 -12.98 -3.83 -10.09
C GLU A 186 -12.17 -2.97 -11.08
N PHE A 187 -10.91 -3.35 -11.36
CA PHE A 187 -10.07 -2.71 -12.39
C PHE A 187 -10.74 -2.67 -13.77
N LYS A 188 -11.61 -3.64 -14.07
CA LYS A 188 -12.40 -3.69 -15.32
C LYS A 188 -13.58 -2.72 -15.32
N LYS A 189 -14.00 -2.21 -14.17
CA LYS A 189 -15.27 -1.49 -13.98
C LYS A 189 -15.14 -0.02 -13.59
N ASN A 190 -13.99 0.48 -13.14
CA ASN A 190 -13.84 1.89 -12.71
C ASN A 190 -13.50 2.85 -13.89
N PRO A 191 -14.42 3.75 -14.31
CA PRO A 191 -14.21 4.64 -15.46
C PRO A 191 -13.39 5.91 -15.15
N ASN A 192 -13.01 6.14 -13.88
CA ASN A 192 -12.34 7.37 -13.42
C ASN A 192 -10.89 7.17 -12.98
N TYR A 193 -10.39 5.94 -13.04
CA TYR A 193 -9.03 5.63 -12.64
C TYR A 193 -8.01 6.23 -13.62
N GLY A 194 -7.03 6.96 -13.09
CA GLY A 194 -6.03 7.68 -13.89
C GLY A 194 -6.51 9.00 -14.53
N LYS A 195 -7.73 9.47 -14.23
CA LYS A 195 -8.11 10.84 -14.57
C LYS A 195 -7.44 11.81 -13.61
N LYS A 196 -6.91 12.90 -14.18
CA LYS A 196 -6.46 14.08 -13.45
C LYS A 196 -7.58 14.47 -12.48
N ILE A 197 -7.32 14.45 -11.17
CA ILE A 197 -8.13 15.22 -10.23
C ILE A 197 -7.78 16.66 -10.56
N VAL A 198 -8.54 17.26 -11.48
CA VAL A 198 -8.55 18.70 -11.63
C VAL A 198 -9.11 19.19 -10.30
N LYS A 199 -8.27 19.81 -9.47
CA LYS A 199 -8.79 20.64 -8.39
C LYS A 199 -9.69 21.65 -9.09
N GLU A 200 -10.98 21.55 -8.88
CA GLU A 200 -11.85 22.71 -9.06
C GLU A 200 -11.29 23.75 -8.09
N THR A 201 -10.59 24.74 -8.65
CA THR A 201 -10.39 26.00 -7.94
C THR A 201 -11.78 26.49 -7.55
N PRO A 202 -12.03 26.84 -6.28
CA PRO A 202 -13.27 27.50 -5.91
C PRO A 202 -13.41 28.72 -6.81
N ASN A 203 -14.55 28.83 -7.49
CA ASN A 203 -14.89 30.06 -8.20
C ASN A 203 -14.84 31.21 -7.18
N GLU A 204 -14.10 32.26 -7.54
CA GLU A 204 -14.17 33.57 -6.89
C GLU A 204 -15.60 34.13 -6.92
#